data_AF-A0AAD5Q743-F1
#
_entry.id   AF-A0AAD5Q743-F1
#
_cell.length_a   1.000
_cell.length_b   1.000
_cell.length_c   1.000
_cell.angle_alpha   90.00
_cell.angle_beta   90.00
_cell.angle_gamma   90.00
#
_symmetry.space_group_name_H-M   'P 1'
#
loop_
_entity.id
_entity.type
_entity.pdbx_description
1 polymer ?
#
loop_
_entity_poly.entity_id
_entity_poly.type
_entity_poly.pdbx_seq_one_letter_code
_entity_poly.pdbx_strand_id
1 'polypeptide(L)'
;MKVFVTVGTTKFDALIQTLDSEACMRVLHARGATTVRMQIGHGEHVPSSSLAAVPGLKIEHYRHDPQYKRDVEQADLIISHAGAGSIMDALSARKKLLVVVNTALMDNHQTELAEAMAEQRYCVQTTCEGLLDALQHADFESLQSYPEPDEDAFPALIDQVVRRPYLASECDSLKDAERWRRQIIREISKKVSDIQNAGLGEHVIRDLNDEINKRIREKYHWEKRIAELGGPDYTRSQPPAYDADGVAAAQTGGGYKYFGAAKNLPGVRELFETEEYVPKRRSRDDMLKHIEPDYYGLRDEDEDPSLHIEPDYYGLRDEDEDPSLVEEEREAERRLQAQANEEWDRAQKERDAQLAALGVSASSK
;
A
#
# COMPACT_ATOMS: atom_id res chain seq x y z
N MET A 1 30.35 -1.87 -32.12
CA MET A 1 29.39 -2.79 -31.46
C MET A 1 30.15 -3.89 -30.74
N LYS A 2 29.79 -4.19 -29.49
CA LYS A 2 30.32 -5.35 -28.75
C LYS A 2 29.36 -6.53 -28.87
N VAL A 3 29.86 -7.66 -29.33
CA VAL A 3 29.09 -8.90 -29.49
C VAL A 3 29.55 -9.89 -28.44
N PHE A 4 28.61 -10.45 -27.69
CA PHE A 4 28.88 -11.48 -26.70
C PHE A 4 28.19 -12.77 -27.11
N VAL A 5 28.94 -13.87 -27.13
CA VAL A 5 28.46 -15.20 -27.49
C VAL A 5 28.52 -16.08 -26.25
N THR A 6 27.44 -16.80 -25.93
CA THR A 6 27.43 -17.74 -24.80
C THR A 6 26.79 -19.08 -25.14
N VAL A 7 27.54 -20.16 -24.92
CA VAL A 7 27.01 -21.54 -24.88
C VAL A 7 26.66 -21.99 -23.45
N GLY A 8 26.67 -21.07 -22.47
CA GLY A 8 26.40 -21.39 -21.07
C GLY A 8 27.29 -22.51 -20.53
N THR A 9 26.67 -23.53 -19.94
CA THR A 9 27.33 -24.73 -19.41
C THR A 9 27.24 -25.94 -20.34
N THR A 10 26.49 -25.84 -21.43
CA THR A 10 26.30 -26.97 -22.35
C THR A 10 27.48 -27.11 -23.32
N LYS A 11 27.68 -28.33 -23.84
CA LYS A 11 28.67 -28.59 -24.89
C LYS A 11 28.03 -28.30 -26.23
N PHE A 12 28.41 -27.19 -26.87
CA PHE A 12 27.91 -26.84 -28.20
C PHE A 12 29.03 -26.37 -29.14
N ASP A 13 29.94 -27.30 -29.46
CA ASP A 13 31.09 -27.03 -30.33
C ASP A 13 30.67 -26.61 -31.75
N ALA A 14 29.53 -27.11 -32.25
CA ALA A 14 29.02 -26.76 -33.58
C ALA A 14 28.75 -25.27 -33.73
N LEU A 15 28.14 -24.62 -32.73
CA LEU A 15 27.90 -23.16 -32.78
C LEU A 15 29.22 -22.37 -32.82
N ILE A 16 30.20 -22.79 -32.00
CA ILE A 16 31.51 -22.13 -31.98
C ILE A 16 32.21 -22.31 -33.33
N GLN A 17 32.15 -23.50 -33.93
CA GLN A 17 32.71 -23.75 -35.27
C GLN A 17 32.04 -22.91 -36.36
N THR A 18 30.71 -22.79 -36.33
CA THR A 18 29.98 -21.95 -37.29
C THR A 18 30.31 -20.47 -37.11
N LEU A 19 30.46 -20.01 -35.87
CA LEU A 19 30.86 -18.63 -35.57
C LEU A 19 32.33 -18.35 -35.93
N ASP A 20 33.21 -19.34 -35.80
CA ASP A 20 34.62 -19.26 -36.21
C ASP A 20 34.79 -19.30 -37.73
N SER A 21 33.72 -19.46 -38.51
CA SER A 21 33.78 -19.38 -39.97
C SER A 21 34.04 -17.95 -40.46
N GLU A 22 34.87 -17.80 -41.50
CA GLU A 22 35.20 -16.48 -42.07
C GLU A 22 33.96 -15.72 -42.57
N ALA A 23 32.93 -16.44 -43.03
CA ALA A 23 31.67 -15.87 -43.48
C ALA A 23 30.95 -15.12 -42.34
N CYS A 24 30.81 -15.74 -41.16
CA CYS A 24 30.18 -15.11 -39.99
C CYS A 24 30.97 -13.88 -39.53
N MET A 25 32.30 -13.98 -39.50
CA MET A 25 33.16 -12.90 -39.03
C MET A 25 33.13 -11.68 -39.96
N ARG A 26 33.07 -11.89 -41.28
CA ARG A 26 32.88 -10.80 -42.25
C ARG A 26 31.52 -10.12 -42.09
N VAL A 27 30.46 -10.87 -41.83
CA VAL A 27 29.10 -10.32 -41.61
C VAL A 27 29.06 -9.48 -40.33
N LEU A 28 29.66 -9.97 -39.24
CA LEU A 28 29.77 -9.22 -37.99
C LEU A 28 30.59 -7.93 -38.17
N HIS A 29 31.70 -7.99 -38.91
CA HIS A 29 32.49 -6.82 -39.23
C HIS A 29 31.71 -5.82 -40.12
N ALA A 30 30.98 -6.29 -41.13
CA ALA A 30 30.14 -5.45 -41.98
C ALA A 30 29.03 -4.72 -41.20
N ARG A 31 28.57 -5.30 -40.08
CA ARG A 31 27.64 -4.67 -39.14
C ARG A 31 28.31 -3.75 -38.11
N GLY A 32 29.62 -3.57 -38.16
CA GLY A 32 30.35 -2.68 -37.24
C GLY A 32 30.69 -3.32 -35.88
N ALA A 33 30.78 -4.64 -35.80
CA ALA A 33 31.35 -5.30 -34.63
C ALA A 33 32.84 -4.95 -34.49
N THR A 34 33.24 -4.48 -33.31
CA THR A 34 34.64 -4.12 -32.99
C THR A 34 35.28 -5.15 -32.05
N THR A 35 34.45 -5.83 -31.26
CA THR A 35 34.90 -6.82 -30.28
C THR A 35 33.88 -7.94 -30.19
N VAL A 36 34.34 -9.17 -30.32
CA VAL A 36 33.55 -10.39 -30.14
C VAL A 36 34.14 -11.17 -28.99
N ARG A 37 33.37 -11.37 -27.93
CA ARG A 37 33.77 -12.17 -26.77
C ARG A 37 32.93 -13.44 -26.72
N MET A 38 33.59 -14.59 -26.65
CA MET A 38 32.94 -15.90 -26.72
C MET A 38 33.15 -16.70 -25.42
N GLN A 39 32.05 -17.07 -24.78
CA GLN A 39 32.04 -18.06 -23.70
C GLN A 39 31.84 -19.45 -24.31
N ILE A 40 32.90 -20.27 -24.28
CA ILE A 40 32.97 -21.60 -24.93
C ILE A 40 32.60 -22.78 -24.01
N GLY A 41 32.28 -22.52 -22.73
CA GLY A 41 31.76 -23.53 -21.80
C GLY A 41 32.70 -24.74 -21.62
N HIS A 42 32.12 -25.95 -21.63
CA HIS A 42 32.85 -27.24 -21.57
C HIS A 42 33.25 -27.78 -22.96
N GLY A 43 33.13 -26.98 -24.01
CA GLY A 43 33.55 -27.36 -25.36
C GLY A 43 35.04 -27.68 -25.47
N GLU A 44 35.38 -28.59 -26.38
CA GLU A 44 36.78 -28.92 -26.71
C GLU A 44 37.31 -28.01 -27.82
N HIS A 45 36.42 -27.43 -28.62
CA HIS A 45 36.80 -26.57 -29.73
C HIS A 45 37.16 -25.16 -29.23
N VAL A 46 38.43 -24.80 -29.36
CA VAL A 46 38.92 -23.46 -29.07
C VAL A 46 38.96 -22.69 -30.40
N PRO A 47 38.27 -21.53 -30.50
CA PRO A 47 38.24 -20.76 -31.74
C PRO A 47 39.67 -20.34 -32.12
N SER A 48 40.03 -20.60 -33.36
CA SER A 48 41.41 -20.39 -33.82
C SER A 48 41.65 -18.90 -34.07
N SER A 49 42.53 -18.29 -33.27
CA SER A 49 42.96 -16.89 -33.40
C SER A 49 43.55 -16.54 -34.78
N SER A 50 43.77 -17.53 -35.63
CA SER A 50 44.27 -17.42 -37.01
C SER A 50 43.32 -16.67 -37.97
N LEU A 51 42.01 -16.63 -37.67
CA LEU A 51 41.01 -15.86 -38.45
C LEU A 51 40.76 -14.44 -37.88
N ALA A 52 41.50 -14.04 -36.83
CA ALA A 52 41.61 -12.64 -36.38
C ALA A 52 42.32 -11.72 -37.41
N ALA A 53 42.56 -12.20 -38.63
CA ALA A 53 43.13 -11.47 -39.74
C ALA A 53 42.14 -10.56 -40.48
N VAL A 54 40.90 -10.40 -39.97
CA VAL A 54 40.02 -9.32 -40.43
C VAL A 54 40.46 -8.03 -39.73
N PRO A 55 40.97 -7.02 -40.45
CA PRO A 55 41.54 -5.83 -39.82
C PRO A 55 40.48 -5.04 -39.05
N GLY A 56 40.56 -5.04 -37.72
CA GLY A 56 39.71 -4.23 -36.83
C GLY A 56 38.84 -5.01 -35.83
N LEU A 57 38.80 -6.34 -35.89
CA LEU A 57 37.98 -7.17 -34.99
C LEU A 57 38.82 -7.82 -33.89
N LYS A 58 38.55 -7.48 -32.62
CA LYS A 58 39.16 -8.16 -31.46
C LYS A 58 38.32 -9.38 -31.06
N ILE A 59 38.94 -10.56 -31.03
CA ILE A 59 38.28 -11.81 -30.64
C ILE A 59 38.88 -12.27 -29.32
N GLU A 60 38.04 -12.45 -28.31
CA GLU A 60 38.43 -12.96 -27.00
C GLU A 60 37.54 -14.15 -26.65
N HIS A 61 38.10 -15.15 -25.97
CA HIS A 61 37.33 -16.30 -25.53
C HIS A 61 37.70 -16.72 -24.12
N TYR A 62 36.73 -17.26 -23.38
CA TYR A 62 36.94 -17.86 -22.07
C TYR A 62 35.99 -19.04 -21.89
N ARG A 63 36.34 -20.00 -21.02
CA ARG A 63 35.48 -21.17 -20.76
C ARG A 63 34.33 -20.83 -19.83
N HIS A 64 34.66 -20.43 -18.62
CA HIS A 64 33.71 -20.02 -17.60
C HIS A 64 34.29 -18.84 -16.83
N ASP A 65 33.52 -17.76 -16.75
CA ASP A 65 33.89 -16.58 -15.96
C ASP A 65 32.72 -16.25 -15.02
N PRO A 66 32.94 -16.21 -13.69
CA PRO A 66 31.93 -15.75 -12.75
C PRO A 66 31.48 -14.29 -12.98
N GLN A 67 32.21 -13.51 -13.80
CA GLN A 67 31.89 -12.12 -14.14
C GLN A 67 31.15 -11.94 -15.48
N TYR A 68 30.62 -13.01 -16.10
CA TYR A 68 29.94 -12.93 -17.41
C TYR A 68 28.79 -11.92 -17.46
N LYS A 69 28.13 -11.62 -16.33
CA LYS A 69 27.08 -10.60 -16.26
C LYS A 69 27.54 -9.22 -16.71
N ARG A 70 28.79 -8.85 -16.43
CA ARG A 70 29.37 -7.57 -16.90
C ARG A 70 29.53 -7.56 -18.42
N ASP A 71 29.82 -8.72 -19.01
CA ASP A 71 29.97 -8.86 -20.46
C ASP A 71 28.62 -8.80 -21.16
N VAL A 72 27.59 -9.40 -20.55
CA VAL A 72 26.18 -9.24 -20.96
C VAL A 72 25.76 -7.77 -20.93
N GLU A 73 26.08 -7.04 -19.85
CA GLU A 73 25.77 -5.61 -19.72
C GLU A 73 26.52 -4.72 -20.72
N GLN A 74 27.77 -5.05 -21.03
CA GLN A 74 28.58 -4.29 -21.99
C GLN A 74 28.29 -4.65 -23.44
N ALA A 75 27.65 -5.79 -23.70
CA ALA A 75 27.29 -6.19 -25.04
C ALA A 75 26.12 -5.36 -25.58
N ASP A 76 26.16 -5.13 -26.89
CA ASP A 76 25.06 -4.57 -27.66
C ASP A 76 24.19 -5.68 -28.27
N LEU A 77 24.84 -6.78 -28.64
CA LEU A 77 24.23 -7.97 -29.24
C LEU A 77 24.73 -9.22 -28.49
N ILE A 78 23.78 -10.05 -28.07
CA ILE A 78 24.05 -11.31 -27.39
C ILE A 78 23.58 -12.46 -28.28
N ILE A 79 24.48 -13.40 -28.54
CA ILE A 79 24.18 -14.66 -29.23
C ILE A 79 24.24 -15.76 -28.17
N SER A 80 23.10 -16.35 -27.85
CA SER A 80 23.03 -17.41 -26.85
C SER A 80 22.62 -18.71 -27.51
N HIS A 81 23.26 -19.82 -27.14
CA HIS A 81 22.57 -21.11 -27.26
C HIS A 81 21.32 -21.07 -26.38
N ALA A 82 20.25 -21.78 -26.71
CA ALA A 82 18.95 -21.71 -26.03
C ALA A 82 18.89 -22.13 -24.54
N GLY A 83 19.95 -21.91 -23.77
CA GLY A 83 19.97 -22.02 -22.31
C GLY A 83 19.12 -20.94 -21.63
N ALA A 84 18.20 -21.40 -20.78
CA ALA A 84 17.23 -20.53 -20.10
C ALA A 84 17.86 -19.41 -19.27
N GLY A 85 18.94 -19.70 -18.51
CA GLY A 85 19.62 -18.69 -17.69
C GLY A 85 20.22 -17.56 -18.52
N SER A 86 20.93 -17.90 -19.60
CA SER A 86 21.54 -16.92 -20.50
C SER A 86 20.50 -16.04 -21.20
N ILE A 87 19.36 -16.63 -21.61
CA ILE A 87 18.24 -15.90 -22.20
C ILE A 87 17.69 -14.90 -21.18
N MET A 88 17.43 -15.34 -19.95
CA MET A 88 16.89 -14.48 -18.90
C MET A 88 17.85 -13.34 -18.53
N ASP A 89 19.15 -13.60 -18.44
CA ASP A 89 20.14 -12.55 -18.15
C ASP A 89 20.19 -11.49 -19.28
N ALA A 90 20.14 -11.92 -20.54
CA ALA A 90 20.13 -11.02 -21.69
C ALA A 90 18.85 -10.17 -21.77
N LEU A 91 17.69 -10.78 -21.51
CA LEU A 91 16.39 -10.10 -21.48
C LEU A 91 16.32 -9.11 -20.30
N SER A 92 16.81 -9.52 -19.12
CA SER A 92 16.87 -8.66 -17.93
C SER A 92 17.77 -7.45 -18.14
N ALA A 93 18.88 -7.61 -18.87
CA ALA A 93 19.78 -6.52 -19.24
C ALA A 93 19.28 -5.66 -20.43
N ARG A 94 18.06 -5.93 -20.94
CA ARG A 94 17.44 -5.26 -22.09
C ARG A 94 18.32 -5.22 -23.33
N LYS A 95 19.00 -6.34 -23.61
CA LYS A 95 19.93 -6.46 -24.74
C LYS A 95 19.28 -7.16 -25.93
N LYS A 96 19.80 -6.86 -27.12
CA LYS A 96 19.40 -7.53 -28.36
C LYS A 96 19.86 -8.99 -28.27
N LEU A 97 18.91 -9.92 -28.32
CA LEU A 97 19.17 -11.35 -28.14
C LEU A 97 18.89 -12.14 -29.43
N LEU A 98 19.89 -12.88 -29.88
CA LEU A 98 19.80 -13.89 -30.92
C LEU A 98 19.97 -15.28 -30.27
N VAL A 99 18.92 -16.08 -30.30
CA VAL A 99 18.91 -17.43 -29.73
C VAL A 99 19.20 -18.43 -30.84
N VAL A 100 20.25 -19.23 -30.66
CA VAL A 100 20.56 -20.35 -31.56
C VAL A 100 20.10 -21.64 -30.91
N VAL A 101 19.10 -22.28 -31.52
CA VAL A 101 18.63 -23.59 -31.07
C VAL A 101 19.50 -24.69 -31.66
N ASN A 102 19.81 -25.68 -30.82
CA ASN A 102 20.49 -26.88 -31.27
C ASN A 102 19.45 -27.88 -31.78
N THR A 103 19.44 -28.15 -33.08
CA THR A 103 18.55 -29.15 -33.69
C THR A 103 18.99 -30.59 -33.41
N ALA A 104 20.22 -30.81 -32.96
CA ALA A 104 20.77 -32.13 -32.68
C ALA A 104 20.53 -32.61 -31.24
N LEU A 105 20.34 -31.70 -30.27
CA LEU A 105 19.89 -32.06 -28.93
C LEU A 105 18.36 -31.96 -28.88
N MET A 106 17.73 -33.10 -28.63
CA MET A 106 16.28 -33.29 -28.61
C MET A 106 15.62 -32.73 -27.33
N ASP A 107 16.13 -31.63 -26.79
CA ASP A 107 15.59 -30.98 -25.60
C ASP A 107 14.49 -30.01 -26.03
N ASN A 108 13.26 -30.53 -26.17
CA ASN A 108 12.08 -29.74 -26.54
C ASN A 108 11.92 -28.47 -25.69
N HIS A 109 12.31 -28.53 -24.42
CA HIS A 109 12.20 -27.40 -23.49
C HIS A 109 13.00 -26.15 -23.89
N GLN A 110 14.17 -26.30 -24.52
CA GLN A 110 14.96 -25.14 -24.95
C GLN A 110 14.33 -24.47 -26.17
N THR A 111 13.80 -25.28 -27.09
CA THR A 111 13.12 -24.83 -28.30
C THR A 111 11.80 -24.15 -27.95
N GLU A 112 10.98 -24.74 -27.08
CA GLU A 112 9.70 -24.16 -26.62
C GLU A 112 9.89 -22.77 -26.00
N LEU A 113 10.92 -22.60 -25.15
CA LEU A 113 11.22 -21.31 -24.55
C LEU A 113 11.66 -20.29 -25.61
N ALA A 114 12.51 -20.69 -26.56
CA ALA A 114 12.96 -19.82 -27.63
C ALA A 114 11.81 -19.40 -28.56
N GLU A 115 10.91 -20.32 -28.89
CA GLU A 115 9.72 -20.07 -29.70
C GLU A 115 8.77 -19.08 -29.02
N ALA A 116 8.43 -19.30 -27.74
CA ALA A 116 7.55 -18.41 -26.99
C ALA A 116 8.10 -16.98 -26.88
N MET A 117 9.43 -16.83 -26.73
CA MET A 117 10.08 -15.52 -26.66
C MET A 117 10.19 -14.85 -28.04
N ALA A 118 10.34 -15.63 -29.10
CA ALA A 118 10.35 -15.14 -30.48
C ALA A 118 8.95 -14.65 -30.93
N GLU A 119 7.89 -15.36 -30.54
CA GLU A 119 6.49 -14.96 -30.81
C GLU A 119 6.17 -13.58 -30.22
N GLN A 120 6.63 -13.32 -28.99
CA GLN A 120 6.48 -12.03 -28.32
C GLN A 120 7.48 -10.97 -28.80
N ARG A 121 8.32 -11.28 -29.80
CA ARG A 121 9.33 -10.38 -30.38
C ARG A 121 10.36 -9.86 -29.38
N TYR A 122 10.68 -10.64 -28.34
CA TYR A 122 11.77 -10.31 -27.41
C TYR A 122 13.13 -10.81 -27.90
N CYS A 123 13.16 -11.88 -28.70
CA CYS A 123 14.38 -12.41 -29.29
C CYS A 123 14.18 -12.89 -30.74
N VAL A 124 15.27 -13.00 -31.47
CA VAL A 124 15.29 -13.68 -32.78
C VAL A 124 15.79 -15.10 -32.57
N GLN A 125 15.03 -16.09 -33.02
CA GLN A 125 15.44 -17.49 -33.00
C GLN A 125 16.06 -17.87 -34.35
N THR A 126 17.15 -18.63 -34.32
CA THR A 126 17.79 -19.20 -35.52
C THR A 126 18.41 -20.58 -35.22
N THR A 127 18.83 -21.28 -36.27
CA THR A 127 19.60 -22.53 -36.20
C THR A 127 21.06 -22.28 -36.59
N CYS A 128 21.95 -23.27 -36.41
CA CYS A 128 23.34 -23.13 -36.86
C CYS A 128 23.45 -22.85 -38.37
N GLU A 129 22.59 -23.47 -39.18
CA GLU A 129 22.60 -23.29 -40.64
C GLU A 129 22.07 -21.92 -41.05
N GLY A 130 21.03 -21.42 -40.38
CA GLY A 130 20.43 -20.10 -40.63
C GLY A 130 21.11 -18.93 -39.92
N LEU A 131 22.20 -19.16 -39.18
CA LEU A 131 22.88 -18.13 -38.40
C LEU A 131 23.43 -17.01 -39.29
N LEU A 132 23.98 -17.35 -40.47
CA LEU A 132 24.49 -16.38 -41.43
C LEU A 132 23.38 -15.45 -41.94
N ASP A 133 22.25 -16.03 -42.33
CA ASP A 133 21.12 -15.26 -42.85
C ASP A 133 20.50 -14.38 -41.76
N ALA A 134 20.36 -14.91 -40.54
CA ALA A 134 19.90 -14.14 -39.39
C ALA A 134 20.88 -13.00 -39.05
N LEU A 135 22.19 -13.24 -39.11
CA LEU A 135 23.19 -12.18 -38.90
C LEU A 135 23.26 -11.17 -40.05
N GLN A 136 22.70 -11.43 -41.22
CA GLN A 136 22.64 -10.44 -42.31
C GLN A 136 21.32 -9.65 -42.27
N HIS A 137 20.19 -10.36 -42.14
CA HIS A 137 18.85 -9.81 -42.36
C HIS A 137 18.06 -9.54 -41.08
N ALA A 138 18.48 -10.04 -39.91
CA ALA A 138 17.67 -9.83 -38.71
C ALA A 138 17.71 -8.37 -38.26
N ASP A 139 16.52 -7.83 -37.98
CA ASP A 139 16.29 -6.43 -37.69
C ASP A 139 16.17 -6.22 -36.18
N PHE A 140 17.31 -6.07 -35.52
CA PHE A 140 17.40 -6.02 -34.05
C PHE A 140 16.86 -4.72 -33.43
N GLU A 141 16.44 -3.74 -34.25
CA GLU A 141 15.82 -2.51 -33.78
C GLU A 141 14.31 -2.66 -33.53
N SER A 142 13.68 -3.69 -34.09
CA SER A 142 12.24 -3.97 -33.94
C SER A 142 11.89 -4.79 -32.68
N LEU A 143 12.90 -5.24 -31.94
CA LEU A 143 12.73 -6.08 -30.76
C LEU A 143 12.15 -5.29 -29.59
N GLN A 144 11.14 -5.88 -28.94
CA GLN A 144 10.53 -5.29 -27.76
C GLN A 144 11.44 -5.49 -26.54
N SER A 145 11.50 -4.48 -25.68
CA SER A 145 12.21 -4.62 -24.40
C SER A 145 11.40 -5.51 -23.46
N TYR A 146 12.06 -6.44 -22.79
CA TYR A 146 11.42 -7.29 -21.80
C TYR A 146 10.93 -6.42 -20.62
N PRO A 147 9.66 -6.57 -20.19
CA PRO A 147 9.12 -5.80 -19.08
C PRO A 147 9.84 -6.18 -17.77
N GLU A 148 9.97 -5.22 -16.84
CA GLU A 148 10.49 -5.55 -15.50
C GLU A 148 9.57 -6.59 -14.83
N PRO A 149 10.12 -7.57 -14.11
CA PRO A 149 9.31 -8.52 -13.37
C PRO A 149 8.48 -7.74 -12.36
N ASP A 150 7.17 -7.72 -12.60
CA ASP A 150 6.19 -7.03 -11.75
C ASP A 150 6.14 -7.75 -10.39
N GLU A 151 6.78 -7.17 -9.38
CA GLU A 151 6.78 -7.69 -8.01
C GLU A 151 5.35 -7.76 -7.42
N ASP A 152 4.40 -7.00 -7.99
CA ASP A 152 2.99 -6.98 -7.56
C ASP A 152 2.11 -8.01 -8.28
N ALA A 153 2.58 -8.61 -9.38
CA ALA A 153 1.82 -9.63 -10.12
C ALA A 153 1.63 -10.92 -9.31
N PHE A 154 2.63 -11.31 -8.51
CA PHE A 154 2.55 -12.51 -7.68
C PHE A 154 1.59 -12.34 -6.48
N PRO A 155 1.65 -11.26 -5.69
CA PRO A 155 0.62 -10.93 -4.70
C PRO A 155 -0.79 -10.88 -5.30
N ALA A 156 -0.97 -10.29 -6.50
CA ALA A 156 -2.26 -10.22 -7.17
C ALA A 156 -2.82 -11.61 -7.54
N LEU A 157 -1.97 -12.51 -8.02
CA LEU A 157 -2.35 -13.88 -8.35
C LEU A 157 -2.77 -14.68 -7.10
N ILE A 158 -2.01 -14.55 -6.00
CA ILE A 158 -2.35 -15.23 -4.74
C ILE A 158 -3.59 -14.60 -4.09
N ASP A 159 -3.84 -13.30 -4.27
CA ASP A 159 -5.07 -12.62 -3.86
C ASP A 159 -6.30 -13.13 -4.64
N GLN A 160 -6.11 -13.60 -5.88
CA GLN A 160 -7.19 -14.18 -6.70
C GLN A 160 -7.49 -15.64 -6.34
N VAL A 161 -6.48 -16.42 -5.97
CA VAL A 161 -6.60 -17.86 -5.68
C VAL A 161 -7.00 -18.11 -4.22
N VAL A 162 -6.46 -17.35 -3.28
CA VAL A 162 -6.76 -17.52 -1.85
C VAL A 162 -7.90 -16.57 -1.49
N ARG A 163 -9.11 -17.10 -1.34
CA ARG A 163 -10.24 -16.30 -0.84
C ARG A 163 -10.09 -16.05 0.65
N ARG A 164 -10.37 -14.81 1.04
CA ARG A 164 -10.47 -14.38 2.44
C ARG A 164 -11.54 -15.21 3.17
N PRO A 165 -11.22 -15.77 4.36
CA PRO A 165 -12.20 -16.45 5.21
C PRO A 165 -13.34 -15.52 5.60
N TYR A 166 -14.55 -16.07 5.78
CA TYR A 166 -15.72 -15.27 6.16
C TYR A 166 -15.63 -14.79 7.61
N LEU A 167 -15.03 -15.58 8.50
CA LEU A 167 -14.86 -15.27 9.91
C LEU A 167 -13.39 -15.00 10.22
N ALA A 168 -13.11 -13.83 10.81
CA ALA A 168 -11.74 -13.45 11.18
C ALA A 168 -11.12 -14.41 12.22
N SER A 169 -11.96 -15.04 13.05
CA SER A 169 -11.54 -16.00 14.08
C SER A 169 -10.92 -17.30 13.53
N GLU A 170 -11.16 -17.64 12.26
CA GLU A 170 -10.59 -18.84 11.63
C GLU A 170 -9.12 -18.68 11.23
N CYS A 171 -8.58 -17.46 11.34
CA CYS A 171 -7.19 -17.18 11.02
C CYS A 171 -6.33 -17.24 12.29
N ASP A 172 -5.36 -18.14 12.31
CA ASP A 172 -4.42 -18.33 13.43
C ASP A 172 -3.03 -17.74 13.17
N SER A 173 -2.80 -17.24 11.96
CA SER A 173 -1.52 -16.69 11.51
C SER A 173 -1.58 -15.16 11.47
N LEU A 174 -0.67 -14.51 12.20
CA LEU A 174 -0.57 -13.05 12.22
C LEU A 174 -0.27 -12.47 10.84
N LYS A 175 0.58 -13.14 10.04
CA LYS A 175 0.92 -12.69 8.67
C LYS A 175 -0.29 -12.71 7.75
N ASP A 176 -1.13 -13.74 7.86
CA ASP A 176 -2.33 -13.86 7.05
C ASP A 176 -3.40 -12.85 7.48
N ALA A 177 -3.57 -12.63 8.79
CA ALA A 177 -4.49 -11.62 9.30
C ALA A 177 -4.08 -10.20 8.84
N GLU A 178 -2.79 -9.85 8.87
CA GLU A 178 -2.30 -8.57 8.33
C GLU A 178 -2.50 -8.46 6.81
N ARG A 179 -2.31 -9.55 6.07
CA ARG A 179 -2.57 -9.60 4.63
C ARG A 179 -4.06 -9.33 4.33
N TRP A 180 -4.98 -9.99 5.03
CA TRP A 180 -6.42 -9.78 4.87
C TRP A 180 -6.84 -8.36 5.22
N ARG A 181 -6.26 -7.78 6.29
CA ARG A 181 -6.46 -6.37 6.63
C ARG A 181 -6.02 -5.44 5.49
N ARG A 182 -4.83 -5.65 4.91
CA ARG A 182 -4.33 -4.85 3.78
C ARG A 182 -5.23 -4.98 2.55
N GLN A 183 -5.72 -6.19 2.25
CA GLN A 183 -6.67 -6.41 1.15
C GLN A 183 -7.95 -5.61 1.36
N ILE A 184 -8.54 -5.64 2.57
CA ILE A 184 -9.76 -4.88 2.88
C ILE A 184 -9.52 -3.37 2.72
N ILE A 185 -8.36 -2.86 3.16
CA ILE A 185 -8.02 -1.44 2.99
C ILE A 185 -7.96 -1.07 1.50
N ARG A 186 -7.34 -1.89 0.65
CA ARG A 186 -7.32 -1.64 -0.81
C ARG A 186 -8.72 -1.64 -1.42
N GLU A 187 -9.57 -2.60 -1.02
CA GLU A 187 -10.97 -2.65 -1.45
C GLU A 187 -11.75 -1.40 -1.04
N ILE A 188 -11.54 -0.90 0.19
CA ILE A 188 -12.14 0.36 0.66
C ILE A 188 -11.64 1.52 -0.19
N SER A 189 -10.33 1.68 -0.37
CA SER A 189 -9.76 2.78 -1.16
C SER A 189 -10.30 2.82 -2.59
N LYS A 190 -10.41 1.65 -3.25
CA LYS A 190 -10.99 1.57 -4.60
C LYS A 190 -12.44 2.03 -4.62
N LYS A 191 -13.27 1.57 -3.68
CA LYS A 191 -14.68 1.97 -3.59
C LYS A 191 -14.86 3.44 -3.22
N VAL A 192 -13.99 3.99 -2.38
CA VAL A 192 -13.99 5.43 -2.06
C VAL A 192 -13.71 6.25 -3.32
N SER A 193 -12.71 5.84 -4.13
CA SER A 193 -12.45 6.46 -5.43
C SER A 193 -13.62 6.31 -6.41
N ASP A 194 -14.31 5.17 -6.41
CA ASP A 194 -15.51 4.98 -7.23
C ASP A 194 -16.63 5.95 -6.83
N ILE A 195 -16.87 6.15 -5.52
CA ILE A 195 -17.87 7.11 -5.01
C ILE A 195 -17.55 8.57 -5.37
N GLN A 196 -16.27 8.94 -5.47
CA GLN A 196 -15.88 10.31 -5.83
C GLN A 196 -16.29 10.68 -7.27
N ASN A 197 -16.58 9.71 -8.14
CA ASN A 197 -17.06 9.97 -9.50
C ASN A 197 -18.51 10.48 -9.46
N ALA A 198 -18.69 11.81 -9.52
CA ALA A 198 -19.99 12.50 -9.45
C ALA A 198 -20.99 12.17 -10.58
N GLY A 199 -20.62 11.32 -11.54
CA GLY A 199 -21.50 10.83 -12.60
C GLY A 199 -22.30 9.57 -12.25
N LEU A 200 -22.10 8.99 -11.07
CA LEU A 200 -22.86 7.83 -10.61
C LEU A 200 -24.24 8.25 -10.06
N GLY A 201 -25.28 7.47 -10.37
CA GLY A 201 -26.62 7.71 -9.86
C GLY A 201 -26.69 7.59 -8.34
N GLU A 202 -27.60 8.34 -7.71
CA GLU A 202 -27.77 8.39 -6.25
C GLU A 202 -27.90 7.01 -5.58
N HIS A 203 -28.67 6.10 -6.17
CA HIS A 203 -28.84 4.74 -5.66
C HIS A 203 -27.50 3.97 -5.61
N VAL A 204 -26.68 4.11 -6.64
CA VAL A 204 -25.37 3.44 -6.74
C VAL A 204 -24.42 4.01 -5.66
N ILE A 205 -24.48 5.31 -5.41
CA ILE A 205 -23.68 5.96 -4.36
C ILE A 205 -24.09 5.42 -2.96
N ARG A 206 -25.39 5.21 -2.71
CA ARG A 206 -25.87 4.63 -1.45
C ARG A 206 -25.37 3.19 -1.26
N ASP A 207 -25.52 2.35 -2.29
CA ASP A 207 -25.08 0.96 -2.27
C ASP A 207 -23.55 0.88 -2.03
N LEU A 208 -22.76 1.70 -2.73
CA LEU A 208 -21.32 1.78 -2.54
C LEU A 208 -20.95 2.24 -1.12
N ASN A 209 -21.66 3.20 -0.56
CA ASN A 209 -21.43 3.68 0.80
C ASN A 209 -21.76 2.60 1.86
N ASP A 210 -22.83 1.84 1.66
CA ASP A 210 -23.17 0.69 2.50
C ASP A 210 -22.11 -0.42 2.41
N GLU A 211 -21.61 -0.70 1.21
CA GLU A 211 -20.54 -1.65 1.00
C GLU A 211 -19.23 -1.22 1.67
N ILE A 212 -18.86 0.06 1.62
CA ILE A 212 -17.69 0.60 2.34
C ILE A 212 -17.89 0.43 3.85
N ASN A 213 -19.06 0.80 4.39
CA ASN A 213 -19.36 0.62 5.82
C ASN A 213 -19.31 -0.85 6.24
N LYS A 214 -19.76 -1.79 5.38
CA LYS A 214 -19.60 -3.23 5.61
C LYS A 214 -18.12 -3.63 5.68
N ARG A 215 -17.30 -3.17 4.74
CA ARG A 215 -15.84 -3.45 4.73
C ARG A 215 -15.10 -2.83 5.92
N ILE A 216 -15.53 -1.67 6.40
CA ILE A 216 -14.96 -1.05 7.62
C ILE A 216 -15.26 -1.88 8.86
N ARG A 217 -16.48 -2.43 8.98
CA ARG A 217 -16.82 -3.37 10.06
C ARG A 217 -16.00 -4.65 9.99
N GLU A 218 -15.84 -5.22 8.78
CA GLU A 218 -14.97 -6.37 8.56
C GLU A 218 -13.51 -6.05 8.97
N LYS A 219 -12.96 -4.90 8.54
CA LYS A 219 -11.63 -4.42 8.94
C LYS A 219 -11.48 -4.38 10.46
N TYR A 220 -12.47 -3.86 11.19
CA TYR A 220 -12.43 -3.83 12.65
C TYR A 220 -12.33 -5.23 13.26
N HIS A 221 -13.07 -6.21 12.75
CA HIS A 221 -12.96 -7.60 13.22
C HIS A 221 -11.58 -8.20 12.96
N TRP A 222 -10.97 -7.91 11.80
CA TRP A 222 -9.60 -8.34 11.50
C TRP A 222 -8.55 -7.62 12.36
N GLU A 223 -8.72 -6.33 12.66
CA GLU A 223 -7.84 -5.58 13.56
C GLU A 223 -7.93 -6.09 15.00
N LYS A 224 -9.14 -6.42 15.47
CA LYS A 224 -9.33 -7.07 16.77
C LYS A 224 -8.64 -8.44 16.81
N ARG A 225 -8.77 -9.24 15.76
CA ARG A 225 -8.09 -10.55 15.68
C ARG A 225 -6.57 -10.40 15.67
N ILE A 226 -6.02 -9.41 14.97
CA ILE A 226 -4.58 -9.14 14.99
C ILE A 226 -4.11 -8.78 16.40
N ALA A 227 -4.87 -7.96 17.13
CA ALA A 227 -4.57 -7.63 18.52
C ALA A 227 -4.64 -8.89 19.42
N GLU A 228 -5.65 -9.76 19.25
CA GLU A 228 -5.75 -11.05 19.95
C GLU A 228 -4.56 -11.99 19.65
N LEU A 229 -4.02 -11.95 18.44
CA LEU A 229 -2.84 -12.73 18.01
C LEU A 229 -1.50 -12.09 18.46
N GLY A 230 -1.53 -10.99 19.20
CA GLY A 230 -0.33 -10.30 19.71
C GLY A 230 0.32 -9.33 18.72
N GLY A 231 -0.42 -8.89 17.70
CA GLY A 231 0.03 -7.90 16.73
C GLY A 231 -0.22 -6.44 17.15
N PRO A 232 0.12 -5.48 16.28
CA PRO A 232 -0.05 -4.05 16.58
C PRO A 232 -1.51 -3.63 16.76
N ASP A 233 -1.79 -2.83 17.80
CA ASP A 233 -3.10 -2.23 18.06
C ASP A 233 -3.42 -1.09 17.08
N TYR A 234 -3.89 -1.46 15.89
CA TYR A 234 -4.24 -0.50 14.84
C TYR A 234 -5.41 0.43 15.24
N THR A 235 -6.22 0.07 16.23
CA THR A 235 -7.35 0.89 16.73
C THR A 235 -6.87 2.16 17.45
N ARG A 236 -5.68 2.13 18.06
CA ARG A 236 -5.06 3.29 18.74
C ARG A 236 -4.26 4.16 17.79
N SER A 237 -3.69 3.59 16.74
CA SER A 237 -2.83 4.29 15.80
C SER A 237 -3.57 4.92 14.62
N GLN A 238 -4.90 4.75 14.52
CA GLN A 238 -5.65 5.25 13.37
C GLN A 238 -6.03 6.72 13.58
N PRO A 239 -5.57 7.64 12.70
CA PRO A 239 -6.08 9.00 12.69
C PRO A 239 -7.61 9.01 12.47
N PRO A 240 -8.34 10.01 12.96
CA PRO A 240 -9.74 10.20 12.56
C PRO A 240 -9.81 10.19 11.04
N ALA A 241 -10.67 9.33 10.48
CA ALA A 241 -10.71 9.05 9.04
C ALA A 241 -10.99 10.33 8.24
N TYR A 242 -9.93 10.97 7.76
CA TYR A 242 -10.00 11.98 6.71
C TYR A 242 -10.04 11.26 5.36
N ASP A 243 -10.95 11.68 4.49
CA ASP A 243 -10.93 11.29 3.08
C ASP A 243 -9.61 11.77 2.44
N ALA A 244 -9.26 11.25 1.26
CA ALA A 244 -8.06 11.64 0.52
C ALA A 244 -7.97 13.17 0.22
N ASP A 245 -9.08 13.89 0.38
CA ASP A 245 -9.21 15.35 0.25
C ASP A 245 -9.06 16.12 1.58
N GLY A 246 -8.72 15.46 2.69
CA GLY A 246 -8.58 16.11 4.00
C GLY A 246 -9.91 16.46 4.70
N VAL A 247 -11.04 16.02 4.14
CA VAL A 247 -12.38 16.24 4.71
C VAL A 247 -12.75 15.04 5.59
N ALA A 248 -13.08 15.29 6.85
CA ALA A 248 -13.48 14.24 7.79
C ALA A 248 -14.69 13.45 7.24
N ALA A 249 -14.65 12.12 7.34
CA ALA A 249 -15.81 11.28 7.07
C ALA A 249 -16.96 11.73 7.99
N ALA A 250 -18.10 12.08 7.39
CA ALA A 250 -19.23 12.60 8.13
C ALA A 250 -19.87 11.42 8.88
N GLN A 251 -19.83 11.44 10.21
CA GLN A 251 -20.24 10.32 11.07
C GLN A 251 -21.57 10.65 11.74
N THR A 252 -22.56 9.78 11.57
CA THR A 252 -23.82 9.85 12.32
C THR A 252 -23.68 9.13 13.67
N GLY A 253 -24.51 9.48 14.66
CA GLY A 253 -24.51 8.95 16.03
C GLY A 253 -24.67 7.42 16.23
N GLY A 254 -24.63 6.63 15.15
CA GLY A 254 -24.62 5.16 15.15
C GLY A 254 -23.36 4.52 14.56
N GLY A 255 -22.29 5.29 14.29
CA GLY A 255 -21.06 4.75 13.72
C GLY A 255 -21.10 4.52 12.19
N TYR A 256 -22.19 4.89 11.55
CA TYR A 256 -22.33 4.90 10.09
C TYR A 256 -21.61 6.14 9.51
N LYS A 257 -20.84 5.94 8.45
CA LYS A 257 -20.00 6.99 7.83
C LYS A 257 -20.43 7.23 6.38
N TYR A 258 -20.37 8.49 5.96
CA TYR A 258 -20.60 8.88 4.58
C TYR A 258 -19.28 9.35 3.95
N PHE A 259 -18.94 8.79 2.79
CA PHE A 259 -17.69 9.06 2.06
C PHE A 259 -17.95 9.83 0.77
N GLY A 260 -17.08 10.79 0.42
CA GLY A 260 -17.11 11.49 -0.87
C GLY A 260 -18.50 12.03 -1.28
N ALA A 261 -18.95 11.68 -2.49
CA ALA A 261 -20.24 12.12 -3.04
C ALA A 261 -21.46 11.65 -2.22
N ALA A 262 -21.33 10.62 -1.37
CA ALA A 262 -22.42 10.16 -0.49
C ALA A 262 -22.82 11.22 0.55
N LYS A 263 -21.94 12.17 0.87
CA LYS A 263 -22.25 13.32 1.75
C LYS A 263 -23.22 14.31 1.09
N ASN A 264 -23.24 14.36 -0.25
CA ASN A 264 -24.03 15.31 -1.02
C ASN A 264 -25.43 14.79 -1.37
N LEU A 265 -25.79 13.59 -0.89
CA LEU A 265 -27.10 13.01 -1.15
C LEU A 265 -28.22 13.84 -0.51
N PRO A 266 -29.34 14.08 -1.22
CA PRO A 266 -30.50 14.77 -0.68
C PRO A 266 -31.03 14.01 0.56
N GLY A 267 -31.10 14.69 1.71
CA GLY A 267 -31.40 14.11 3.03
C GLY A 267 -30.18 13.86 3.92
N VAL A 268 -29.05 13.39 3.39
CA VAL A 268 -27.80 13.25 4.16
C VAL A 268 -27.14 14.61 4.35
N ARG A 269 -27.17 15.43 3.30
CA ARG A 269 -26.67 16.80 3.33
C ARG A 269 -27.37 17.65 4.40
N GLU A 270 -28.69 17.53 4.52
CA GLU A 270 -29.50 18.24 5.51
C GLU A 270 -29.16 17.82 6.95
N LEU A 271 -28.85 16.53 7.16
CA LEU A 271 -28.41 16.01 8.47
C LEU A 271 -27.06 16.57 8.92
N PHE A 272 -26.21 16.99 7.99
CA PHE A 272 -24.91 17.60 8.29
C PHE A 272 -24.92 19.14 8.19
N GLU A 273 -25.91 19.76 7.54
CA GLU A 273 -26.13 21.21 7.53
C GLU A 273 -26.85 21.73 8.81
N THR A 274 -27.37 20.85 9.68
CA THR A 274 -28.22 21.25 10.82
C THR A 274 -27.49 21.66 12.11
N GLU A 275 -26.17 21.85 12.12
CA GLU A 275 -25.51 22.52 13.27
C GLU A 275 -24.55 23.60 12.81
N GLU A 276 -25.09 24.74 12.35
CA GLU A 276 -24.36 25.99 12.57
C GLU A 276 -24.27 26.20 14.09
N TYR A 277 -23.08 25.94 14.64
CA TYR A 277 -22.71 26.33 15.99
C TYR A 277 -22.91 27.84 16.12
N VAL A 278 -24.03 28.26 16.70
CA VAL A 278 -24.17 29.63 17.17
C VAL A 278 -23.29 29.72 18.41
N PRO A 279 -22.15 30.46 18.41
CA PRO A 279 -21.37 30.63 19.61
C PRO A 279 -22.27 31.21 20.68
N LYS A 280 -22.56 30.44 21.74
CA LYS A 280 -23.23 30.95 22.92
C LYS A 280 -22.38 32.13 23.41
N ARG A 281 -22.94 33.35 23.39
CA ARG A 281 -22.30 34.51 24.00
C ARG A 281 -21.97 34.12 25.43
N ARG A 282 -20.69 34.20 25.82
CA ARG A 282 -20.26 33.88 27.18
C ARG A 282 -21.16 34.63 28.16
N SER A 283 -21.88 33.89 29.00
CA SER A 283 -22.71 34.47 30.05
C SER A 283 -21.79 35.22 31.02
N ARG A 284 -22.32 36.22 31.73
CA ARG A 284 -21.57 36.95 32.78
C ARG A 284 -20.91 35.98 33.77
N ASP A 285 -21.60 34.88 34.06
CA ASP A 285 -21.16 33.80 34.94
C ASP A 285 -19.94 33.01 34.40
N ASP A 286 -19.89 32.80 33.08
CA ASP A 286 -18.79 32.10 32.40
C ASP A 286 -17.54 32.98 32.28
N MET A 287 -17.73 34.30 32.30
CA MET A 287 -16.64 35.27 32.43
C MET A 287 -16.12 35.37 33.87
N LEU A 288 -16.99 35.24 34.88
CA LEU A 288 -16.59 35.28 36.30
C LEU A 288 -15.75 34.08 36.74
N LYS A 289 -15.93 32.90 36.11
CA LYS A 289 -15.19 31.67 36.45
C LYS A 289 -13.67 31.73 36.26
N HIS A 290 -13.18 32.68 35.48
CA HIS A 290 -11.74 32.81 35.17
C HIS A 290 -11.13 34.12 35.68
N ILE A 291 -11.82 34.82 36.59
CA ILE A 291 -11.27 36.00 37.25
C ILE A 291 -10.40 35.51 38.42
N GLU A 292 -9.08 35.57 38.23
CA GLU A 292 -8.10 35.21 39.25
C GLU A 292 -8.10 36.23 40.41
N PRO A 293 -7.68 35.85 41.64
CA PRO A 293 -7.61 36.74 42.79
C PRO A 293 -6.78 38.03 42.57
N ASP A 294 -5.84 37.99 41.61
CA ASP A 294 -5.05 39.14 41.16
C ASP A 294 -5.91 40.29 40.60
N TYR A 295 -7.09 39.98 40.03
CA TYR A 295 -8.03 40.99 39.52
C TYR A 295 -8.67 41.83 40.65
N TYR A 296 -8.78 41.27 41.85
CA TYR A 296 -9.30 41.96 43.03
C TYR A 296 -8.21 42.61 43.89
N GLY A 297 -6.93 42.56 43.47
CA GLY A 297 -5.83 43.24 44.15
C GLY A 297 -5.47 42.64 45.51
N LEU A 298 -5.69 41.34 45.70
CA LEU A 298 -5.42 40.61 46.95
C LEU A 298 -3.96 40.15 47.10
N ARG A 299 -3.03 40.75 46.35
CA ARG A 299 -1.59 40.61 46.58
C ARG A 299 -1.12 41.83 47.35
N ASP A 300 -0.79 41.65 48.61
CA ASP A 300 -0.05 42.65 49.37
C ASP A 300 1.35 42.75 48.76
N GLU A 301 1.65 43.86 48.06
CA GLU A 301 2.98 44.09 47.45
C GLU A 301 4.07 44.41 48.51
N ASP A 302 3.72 44.44 49.79
CA ASP A 302 4.61 44.80 50.90
C ASP A 302 4.58 43.75 52.03
N GLU A 303 4.93 42.49 51.76
CA GLU A 303 5.17 41.50 52.83
C GLU A 303 6.63 41.61 53.32
N ASP A 304 6.87 42.52 54.27
CA ASP A 304 8.12 42.61 55.04
C ASP A 304 8.30 41.31 55.87
N PRO A 305 9.34 40.50 55.63
CA PRO A 305 9.52 39.22 56.33
C PRO A 305 9.76 39.32 57.85
N SER A 306 9.82 40.53 58.41
CA SER A 306 10.10 40.76 59.84
C SER A 306 8.86 40.96 60.74
N LEU A 307 7.65 40.97 60.18
CA LEU A 307 6.40 41.06 60.95
C LEU A 307 5.72 39.69 61.10
N HIS A 308 6.41 38.75 61.77
CA HIS A 308 5.73 37.61 62.35
C HIS A 308 4.90 38.10 63.56
N ILE A 309 3.63 38.41 63.29
CA ILE A 309 2.61 38.58 64.33
C ILE A 309 2.19 37.17 64.75
N GLU A 310 2.28 36.87 66.04
CA GLU A 310 1.83 35.59 66.60
C GLU A 310 0.34 35.34 66.23
N PRO A 311 -0.08 34.10 65.97
CA PRO A 311 -1.44 33.72 65.52
C PRO A 311 -2.62 34.13 66.41
N ASP A 312 -2.35 34.86 67.49
CA ASP A 312 -3.23 35.12 68.62
C ASP A 312 -3.96 36.47 68.47
N TYR A 313 -3.64 37.28 67.45
CA TYR A 313 -4.08 38.67 67.33
C TYR A 313 -5.44 38.87 66.62
N TYR A 314 -5.84 37.97 65.70
CA TYR A 314 -7.20 37.91 65.16
C TYR A 314 -7.86 36.61 65.61
N GLY A 315 -8.70 36.70 66.64
CA GLY A 315 -9.46 35.57 67.20
C GLY A 315 -10.55 35.05 66.28
N LEU A 316 -10.20 34.50 65.12
CA LEU A 316 -11.08 33.65 64.33
C LEU A 316 -10.72 32.19 64.62
N ARG A 317 -11.33 31.67 65.69
CA ARG A 317 -11.63 30.24 65.79
C ARG A 317 -12.92 30.01 65.00
N ASP A 318 -12.88 29.01 64.13
CA ASP A 318 -14.03 28.41 63.44
C ASP A 318 -15.00 27.74 64.44
N GLU A 319 -15.68 28.52 65.30
CA GLU A 319 -16.58 27.94 66.32
C GLU A 319 -18.03 28.46 66.28
N ASP A 320 -18.42 29.37 65.37
CA ASP A 320 -19.80 29.88 65.31
C ASP A 320 -20.40 29.93 63.88
N GLU A 321 -20.36 28.82 63.12
CA GLU A 321 -21.39 28.60 62.09
C GLU A 321 -22.68 28.16 62.79
N ASP A 322 -23.71 29.00 62.77
CA ASP A 322 -25.02 28.70 63.37
C ASP A 322 -25.57 27.38 62.76
N PRO A 323 -25.66 26.29 63.56
CA PRO A 323 -26.05 24.98 63.05
C PRO A 323 -27.42 24.97 62.37
N SER A 324 -28.29 25.94 62.69
CA SER A 324 -29.61 26.08 62.08
C SER A 324 -29.56 26.51 60.62
N LEU A 325 -28.61 27.36 60.22
CA LEU A 325 -28.45 27.84 58.85
C LEU A 325 -27.89 26.75 57.92
N VAL A 326 -26.97 25.94 58.42
CA VAL A 326 -26.39 24.79 57.68
C VAL A 326 -27.45 23.71 57.43
N GLU A 327 -28.35 23.48 58.39
CA GLU A 327 -29.48 22.56 58.21
C GLU A 327 -30.51 23.12 57.21
N GLU A 328 -30.78 24.42 57.25
CA GLU A 328 -31.73 25.08 56.34
C GLU A 328 -31.24 25.06 54.88
N GLU A 329 -29.95 25.29 54.63
CA GLU A 329 -29.34 25.14 53.30
C GLU A 329 -29.42 23.69 52.79
N ARG A 330 -29.11 22.70 53.63
CA ARG A 330 -29.19 21.27 53.27
C ARG A 330 -30.62 20.80 53.00
N GLU A 331 -31.62 21.41 53.64
CA GLU A 331 -33.02 21.15 53.33
C GLU A 331 -33.47 21.84 52.03
N ALA A 332 -33.01 23.07 51.79
CA ALA A 332 -33.29 23.79 50.55
C ALA A 332 -32.70 23.07 49.33
N GLU A 333 -31.45 22.60 49.41
CA GLU A 333 -30.81 21.80 48.36
C GLU A 333 -31.55 20.48 48.12
N ARG A 334 -31.96 19.76 49.18
CA ARG A 334 -32.75 18.53 49.04
C ARG A 334 -34.09 18.77 48.37
N ARG A 335 -34.76 19.89 48.67
CA ARG A 335 -36.03 20.26 48.04
C ARG A 335 -35.86 20.57 46.56
N LEU A 336 -34.85 21.37 46.20
CA LEU A 336 -34.54 21.68 44.81
C LEU A 336 -34.19 20.42 44.02
N GLN A 337 -33.40 19.52 44.61
CA GLN A 337 -33.03 18.27 43.95
C GLN A 337 -34.20 17.30 43.81
N ALA A 338 -35.11 17.26 44.80
CA ALA A 338 -36.35 16.49 44.70
C ALA A 338 -37.27 17.04 43.59
N GLN A 339 -37.44 18.36 43.51
CA GLN A 339 -38.23 19.01 42.45
C GLN A 339 -37.65 18.73 41.05
N ALA A 340 -36.32 18.83 40.91
CA ALA A 340 -35.65 18.53 39.65
C ALA A 340 -35.82 17.05 39.23
N ASN A 341 -35.76 16.12 40.19
CA ASN A 341 -36.00 14.70 39.91
C ASN A 341 -37.46 14.42 39.53
N GLU A 342 -38.43 15.05 40.20
CA GLU A 342 -39.85 14.90 39.85
C GLU A 342 -40.19 15.48 38.47
N GLU A 343 -39.59 16.61 38.10
CA GLU A 343 -39.72 17.19 36.77
C GLU A 343 -39.10 16.28 35.70
N TRP A 344 -37.92 15.70 35.99
CA TRP A 344 -37.26 14.76 35.10
C TRP A 344 -38.12 13.49 34.89
N ASP A 345 -38.66 12.91 35.96
CA ASP A 345 -39.55 11.75 35.90
C ASP A 345 -40.85 12.02 35.13
N ARG A 346 -41.40 13.24 35.27
CA ARG A 346 -42.61 13.65 34.54
C ARG A 346 -42.32 13.78 33.05
N ALA A 347 -41.21 14.43 32.68
CA ALA A 347 -40.77 14.54 31.30
C ALA A 347 -40.47 13.17 30.67
N GLN A 348 -39.89 12.25 31.45
CA GLN A 348 -39.61 10.87 31.01
C GLN A 348 -40.91 10.11 30.71
N LYS A 349 -41.92 10.21 31.59
CA LYS A 349 -43.25 9.61 31.38
C LYS A 349 -44.00 10.22 30.19
N GLU A 350 -43.90 11.53 29.99
CA GLU A 350 -44.53 12.21 28.87
C GLU A 350 -43.89 11.81 27.53
N ARG A 351 -42.56 11.67 27.51
CA ARG A 351 -41.81 11.14 26.36
C ARG A 351 -42.18 9.68 26.07
N ASP A 352 -42.28 8.84 27.10
CA ASP A 352 -42.64 7.43 26.95
C ASP A 352 -44.11 7.28 26.49
N ALA A 353 -45.02 8.15 26.95
CA ALA A 353 -46.40 8.20 26.48
C ALA A 353 -46.51 8.67 25.02
N GLN A 354 -45.70 9.66 24.60
CA GLN A 354 -45.63 10.08 23.20
C GLN A 354 -45.07 8.96 22.30
N LEU A 355 -44.05 8.24 22.75
CA LEU A 355 -43.49 7.08 22.04
C LEU A 355 -44.51 5.94 21.91
N ALA A 356 -45.30 5.69 22.96
CA ALA A 356 -46.39 4.71 22.94
C ALA A 356 -47.54 5.13 21.99
N ALA A 357 -47.90 6.41 21.95
CA ALA A 357 -48.92 6.95 21.05
C ALA A 357 -48.49 6.89 19.57
N LEU A 358 -47.18 6.95 19.29
CA LEU A 358 -46.58 6.80 17.96
C LEU A 358 -46.42 5.34 17.52
N GLY A 359 -46.87 4.36 18.34
CA GLY A 359 -46.90 2.95 17.97
C GLY A 359 -45.53 2.27 17.88
N VAL A 360 -44.48 2.92 18.38
CA VAL A 360 -43.13 2.33 18.44
C VAL A 360 -43.03 1.54 19.74
N SER A 361 -43.38 0.26 19.71
CA SER A 361 -43.05 -0.62 20.83
C SER A 361 -41.54 -0.77 20.90
N ALA A 362 -40.96 -0.32 22.02
CA ALA A 362 -39.58 -0.65 22.37
C ALA A 362 -39.49 -2.17 22.51
N SER A 363 -38.92 -2.82 21.50
CA SER A 363 -38.59 -4.23 21.53
C SER A 363 -37.53 -4.44 22.61
N SER A 364 -37.97 -4.94 23.77
CA SER A 364 -37.16 -5.31 24.92
C SER A 364 -36.06 -6.29 24.50
N LYS A 365 -34.82 -5.99 24.89
CA LYS A 365 -33.82 -7.00 25.22
C LYS A 365 -33.61 -6.99 26.72
#